data_AF-A0A9X1MNH7-F1
#
_entry.id   AF-A0A9X1MNH7-F1
#
_cell.length_a   1.000
_cell.length_b   1.000
_cell.length_c   1.000
_cell.angle_alpha   90.00
_cell.angle_beta   90.00
_cell.angle_gamma   90.00
#
_symmetry.space_group_name_H-M   'P 1'
#
loop_
_entity.id
_entity.type
_entity.pdbx_description
1 polymer ?
#
loop_
_entity_poly.entity_id
_entity_poly.type
_entity_poly.pdbx_seq_one_letter_code
_entity_poly.pdbx_strand_id
1 'polypeptide(L)'
;MTQRQIVIAATLCSLFVLVKFDQYQYAAHCTRRGKIVGELGGSIGSLMDWPFGREVFISFTHPLADDQLQRLSTINARGRDYVTVYFDCQVTDQQLQTARQVLSRCSVIASREKNADDAAEASDPTPPQQ
;
A
#
# COMPACT_ATOMS: atom_id res chain seq x y z
N MET A 1 -12.59 -49.59 8.55
CA MET A 1 -11.83 -48.33 8.70
C MET A 1 -11.12 -48.37 10.03
N THR A 2 -9.79 -48.26 10.08
CA THR A 2 -9.04 -48.39 11.35
C THR A 2 -9.02 -47.07 12.12
N GLN A 3 -8.86 -47.11 13.44
CA GLN A 3 -8.74 -45.91 14.30
C GLN A 3 -7.69 -44.92 13.77
N ARG A 4 -6.58 -45.43 13.20
CA ARG A 4 -5.55 -44.63 12.52
C ARG A 4 -6.09 -43.87 11.31
N GLN A 5 -6.92 -44.50 10.46
CA GLN A 5 -7.52 -43.84 9.30
C GLN A 5 -8.49 -42.74 9.71
N ILE A 6 -9.23 -42.92 10.81
CA ILE A 6 -10.16 -41.91 11.35
C ILE A 6 -9.38 -40.68 11.84
N VAL A 7 -8.30 -40.87 12.59
CA VAL A 7 -7.46 -39.75 13.09
C VAL A 7 -6.81 -39.00 11.93
N ILE A 8 -6.27 -39.71 10.93
CA ILE A 8 -5.66 -39.06 9.76
C ILE A 8 -6.71 -38.25 8.99
N ALA A 9 -7.89 -38.83 8.71
CA ALA A 9 -8.96 -38.15 8.00
C ALA A 9 -9.44 -36.89 8.75
N ALA A 10 -9.66 -36.99 10.07
CA ALA A 10 -10.08 -35.85 10.89
C ALA A 10 -9.03 -34.73 10.91
N THR A 11 -7.74 -35.08 10.96
CA THR A 11 -6.64 -34.12 10.93
C THR A 11 -6.57 -33.39 9.58
N LEU A 12 -6.67 -34.14 8.47
CA LEU A 12 -6.67 -33.55 7.13
C LEU A 12 -7.90 -32.66 6.90
N CYS A 13 -9.09 -33.08 7.35
CA CYS A 13 -10.29 -32.26 7.29
C CYS A 13 -10.12 -30.96 8.08
N SER A 14 -9.57 -31.03 9.29
CA SER A 14 -9.34 -29.84 10.13
C SER A 14 -8.36 -28.87 9.48
N LEU A 15 -7.25 -29.39 8.93
CA LEU A 15 -6.24 -28.59 8.24
C LEU A 15 -6.82 -27.94 6.98
N PHE A 16 -7.65 -28.66 6.22
CA PHE A 16 -8.33 -28.11 5.06
C PHE A 16 -9.28 -26.97 5.42
N VAL A 17 -10.07 -27.10 6.50
CA VAL A 17 -10.96 -26.04 6.98
C VAL A 17 -10.17 -24.80 7.39
N LEU A 18 -9.06 -24.96 8.11
CA LEU A 18 -8.20 -23.84 8.49
C LEU A 18 -7.63 -23.10 7.28
N VAL A 19 -7.13 -23.84 6.28
CA VAL A 19 -6.63 -23.25 5.02
C VAL A 19 -7.74 -22.51 4.28
N LYS A 20 -8.95 -23.07 4.21
CA LYS A 20 -10.08 -22.40 3.55
C LYS A 20 -10.50 -21.14 4.28
N PHE A 21 -10.55 -21.19 5.62
CA PHE A 21 -10.88 -20.03 6.42
C PHE A 21 -9.85 -18.90 6.24
N ASP A 22 -8.56 -19.22 6.23
CA ASP A 22 -7.47 -18.27 5.92
C ASP A 22 -7.64 -17.65 4.52
N GLN A 23 -7.92 -18.48 3.50
CA GLN A 23 -8.19 -18.00 2.13
C GLN A 23 -9.39 -17.04 2.07
N TYR A 24 -10.49 -17.37 2.75
CA TYR A 24 -11.68 -16.51 2.78
C TYR A 24 -11.42 -15.18 3.49
N GLN A 25 -10.74 -15.20 4.64
CA GLN A 25 -10.37 -13.97 5.33
C GLN A 25 -9.47 -13.08 4.48
N TYR A 26 -8.48 -13.68 3.82
CA TYR A 26 -7.56 -12.95 2.95
C TYR A 26 -8.27 -12.34 1.74
N ALA A 27 -9.16 -13.10 1.07
CA ALA A 27 -9.97 -12.58 -0.03
C ALA A 27 -10.87 -11.42 0.42
N ALA A 28 -11.57 -11.58 1.55
CA ALA A 28 -12.40 -10.53 2.12
C ALA A 28 -11.59 -9.27 2.47
N HIS A 29 -10.36 -9.44 2.97
CA HIS A 29 -9.45 -8.34 3.24
C HIS A 29 -9.07 -7.58 1.96
N CYS A 30 -8.74 -8.31 0.89
CA CYS A 30 -8.41 -7.72 -0.41
C CYS A 30 -9.59 -6.91 -0.98
N THR A 31 -10.82 -7.45 -0.90
CA THR A 31 -12.03 -6.74 -1.38
C THR A 31 -12.29 -5.47 -0.58
N ARG A 32 -12.18 -5.51 0.76
CA ARG A 32 -12.37 -4.32 1.60
C ARG A 32 -11.35 -3.23 1.29
N ARG A 33 -10.07 -3.61 1.13
CA ARG A 33 -9.00 -2.69 0.72
C ARG A 33 -9.32 -2.03 -0.63
N GLY A 34 -9.69 -2.84 -1.63
CA GLY A 34 -10.10 -2.35 -2.95
C GLY A 34 -11.24 -1.35 -2.88
N LYS A 35 -12.25 -1.63 -2.07
CA LYS A 35 -13.40 -0.74 -1.87
C LYS A 35 -12.99 0.59 -1.25
N ILE A 36 -12.20 0.58 -0.17
CA ILE A 36 -11.77 1.80 0.53
C ILE A 36 -10.90 2.66 -0.38
N VAL A 37 -9.93 2.06 -1.08
CA VAL A 37 -9.08 2.81 -2.01
C VAL A 37 -9.90 3.42 -3.14
N GLY A 38 -10.84 2.68 -3.72
CA GLY A 38 -11.73 3.19 -4.77
C GLY A 38 -12.66 4.30 -4.28
N GLU A 39 -13.22 4.19 -3.06
CA GLU A 39 -14.02 5.25 -2.43
C GLU A 39 -13.22 6.53 -2.21
N LEU A 40 -11.92 6.41 -1.98
CA LEU A 40 -10.99 7.52 -1.80
C LEU A 40 -10.38 8.02 -3.11
N GLY A 41 -10.88 7.57 -4.27
CA GLY A 41 -10.40 7.99 -5.59
C GLY A 41 -9.03 7.42 -5.98
N GLY A 42 -8.51 6.46 -5.23
CA GLY A 42 -7.23 5.81 -5.51
C GLY A 42 -7.34 4.64 -6.48
N SER A 43 -6.20 4.23 -7.00
CA SER A 43 -6.05 3.04 -7.84
C SER A 43 -5.19 1.99 -7.14
N ILE A 44 -5.51 0.71 -7.33
CA ILE A 44 -4.70 -0.41 -6.82
C ILE A 44 -4.05 -1.13 -8.00
N GLY A 45 -2.73 -1.21 -7.96
CA GLY A 45 -1.90 -2.11 -8.75
C GLY A 45 -1.33 -3.25 -7.90
N SER A 46 -0.96 -4.35 -8.56
CA SER A 46 -0.24 -5.46 -7.96
C SER A 46 0.85 -5.90 -8.93
N LEU A 47 2.07 -6.05 -8.45
CA LEU A 47 3.20 -6.42 -9.32
C LEU A 47 3.33 -7.94 -9.47
N MET A 48 3.22 -8.69 -8.37
CA MET A 48 3.24 -10.15 -8.37
C MET A 48 2.45 -10.74 -7.19
N ASP A 49 1.66 -11.77 -7.46
CA ASP A 49 1.06 -12.63 -6.44
C ASP A 49 2.11 -13.69 -6.01
N TRP A 50 2.81 -13.45 -4.90
CA TRP A 50 3.77 -14.41 -4.35
C TRP A 50 3.09 -15.31 -3.30
N PRO A 51 3.51 -16.59 -3.16
CA PRO A 51 2.96 -17.49 -2.13
C PRO A 51 3.18 -16.99 -0.70
N PHE A 52 4.10 -16.05 -0.49
CA PHE A 52 4.43 -15.48 0.82
C PHE A 52 3.94 -14.04 1.03
N GLY A 53 3.22 -13.46 0.06
CA GLY A 53 2.73 -12.08 0.16
C GLY A 53 2.57 -11.42 -1.21
N ARG A 54 1.81 -10.33 -1.25
CA ARG A 54 1.65 -9.53 -2.46
C ARG A 54 2.27 -8.16 -2.31
N GLU A 55 2.95 -7.70 -3.34
CA GLU A 55 3.35 -6.30 -3.43
C GLU A 55 2.21 -5.50 -4.06
N VAL A 56 1.64 -4.61 -3.25
CA VAL A 56 0.44 -3.84 -3.59
C VAL A 56 0.83 -2.38 -3.69
N PHE A 57 0.60 -1.80 -4.86
CA PHE A 57 0.79 -0.38 -5.10
C PHE A 57 -0.55 0.32 -5.07
N ILE A 58 -0.67 1.36 -4.26
CA ILE A 58 -1.85 2.20 -4.17
C ILE A 58 -1.43 3.58 -4.64
N SER A 59 -2.07 4.13 -5.66
CA SER A 59 -1.81 5.48 -6.13
C SER A 59 -3.01 6.41 -5.90
N PHE A 60 -2.74 7.64 -5.49
CA PHE A 60 -3.72 8.72 -5.38
C PHE A 60 -3.28 9.91 -6.23
N THR A 61 -4.18 10.45 -7.05
CA THR A 61 -3.92 11.63 -7.90
C THR A 61 -4.29 12.96 -7.23
N HIS A 62 -4.75 12.90 -5.98
CA HIS A 62 -5.09 14.06 -5.16
C HIS A 62 -4.63 13.83 -3.71
N PRO A 63 -4.38 14.90 -2.95
CA PRO A 63 -4.07 14.77 -1.54
C PRO A 63 -5.27 14.19 -0.79
N LEU A 64 -5.00 13.45 0.28
CA LEU A 64 -6.02 12.93 1.18
C LEU A 64 -6.13 13.82 2.41
N ALA A 65 -7.37 14.06 2.85
CA ALA A 65 -7.64 14.70 4.13
C ALA A 65 -7.37 13.73 5.30
N ASP A 66 -7.25 14.25 6.52
CA ASP A 66 -6.90 13.45 7.70
C ASP A 66 -7.92 12.34 8.00
N ASP A 67 -9.21 12.60 7.77
CA ASP A 67 -10.28 11.60 7.92
C ASP A 67 -10.16 10.48 6.87
N GLN A 68 -9.76 10.84 5.64
CA GLN A 68 -9.51 9.89 4.56
C GLN A 68 -8.27 9.04 4.84
N LEU A 69 -7.19 9.65 5.35
CA LEU A 69 -6.01 8.93 5.84
C LEU A 69 -6.36 7.97 6.97
N GLN A 70 -7.22 8.40 7.91
CA GLN A 70 -7.66 7.53 9.00
C GLN A 70 -8.49 6.35 8.48
N ARG A 71 -9.37 6.56 7.49
CA ARG A 71 -10.08 5.45 6.82
C ARG A 71 -9.11 4.53 6.07
N LEU A 72 -8.12 5.11 5.41
CA LEU A 72 -7.08 4.36 4.69
C LEU A 72 -6.22 3.53 5.65
N SER A 73 -6.02 3.96 6.90
CA SER A 73 -5.25 3.23 7.90
C SER A 73 -5.76 1.80 8.18
N THR A 74 -7.01 1.49 7.83
CA THR A 74 -7.53 0.12 7.85
C THR A 74 -6.73 -0.85 6.98
N ILE A 75 -5.99 -0.35 5.98
CA ILE A 75 -5.08 -1.16 5.15
C ILE A 75 -3.79 -1.56 5.87
N ASN A 76 -3.44 -0.92 7.00
CA ASN A 76 -2.31 -1.30 7.86
C ASN A 76 -2.53 -2.64 8.60
N ALA A 77 -3.66 -3.30 8.35
CA ALA A 77 -3.97 -4.56 8.98
C ALA A 77 -2.85 -5.58 8.78
N ARG A 78 -2.62 -6.39 9.82
CA ARG A 78 -1.61 -7.46 9.86
C ARG A 78 -1.83 -8.41 8.67
N GLY A 79 -0.96 -8.32 7.68
CA GLY A 79 -1.01 -9.13 6.48
C GLY A 79 0.39 -9.52 6.01
N ARG A 80 0.42 -10.43 5.05
CA ARG A 80 1.62 -10.84 4.32
C ARG A 80 2.00 -9.84 3.21
N ASP A 81 1.13 -8.87 2.94
CA ASP A 81 1.29 -7.93 1.83
C ASP A 81 2.25 -6.80 2.19
N TYR A 82 3.13 -6.47 1.24
CA TYR A 82 3.88 -5.23 1.25
C TYR A 82 3.07 -4.17 0.51
N VAL A 83 2.66 -3.12 1.22
CA VAL A 83 1.81 -2.06 0.67
C VAL A 83 2.62 -0.78 0.50
N THR A 84 2.65 -0.27 -0.72
CA THR A 84 3.25 1.02 -1.06
C THR A 84 2.13 1.98 -1.46
N VAL A 85 2.04 3.12 -0.79
CA VAL A 85 1.12 4.21 -1.09
C VAL A 85 1.90 5.33 -1.76
N TYR A 86 1.51 5.68 -2.98
CA TYR A 86 2.11 6.70 -3.82
C TYR A 86 1.13 7.85 -4.05
N PHE A 87 1.53 9.06 -3.69
CA PHE A 87 0.78 10.27 -4.02
C PHE A 87 1.33 10.88 -5.31
N ASP A 88 0.59 10.70 -6.41
CA ASP A 88 0.84 11.32 -7.70
C ASP A 88 0.24 12.73 -7.77
N CYS A 89 0.52 13.51 -6.74
CA CYS A 89 0.06 14.88 -6.59
C CYS A 89 1.03 15.64 -5.70
N GLN A 90 0.88 16.97 -5.69
CA GLN A 90 1.59 17.79 -4.71
C GLN A 90 1.04 17.52 -3.32
N VAL A 91 1.93 17.16 -2.40
CA VAL A 91 1.63 16.93 -0.99
C VAL A 91 2.65 17.70 -0.17
N THR A 92 2.19 18.41 0.85
CA THR A 92 3.10 19.12 1.75
C THR A 92 3.90 18.12 2.59
N ASP A 93 5.09 18.51 3.05
CA ASP A 93 5.92 17.66 3.91
C ASP A 93 5.16 17.27 5.20
N GLN A 94 4.35 18.17 5.74
CA GLN A 94 3.51 17.91 6.91
C GLN A 94 2.47 16.82 6.63
N GLN A 95 1.74 16.90 5.51
CA GLN A 95 0.78 15.88 5.11
C GLN A 95 1.45 14.53 4.84
N LEU A 96 2.63 14.54 4.21
CA LEU A 96 3.39 13.32 3.96
C LEU A 96 3.86 12.68 5.28
N GLN A 97 4.27 13.49 6.25
CA GLN A 97 4.65 13.02 7.58
C GLN A 97 3.45 12.44 8.34
N THR A 98 2.30 13.10 8.30
CA THR A 98 1.03 12.57 8.85
C THR A 98 0.67 11.24 8.18
N ALA A 99 0.73 11.17 6.84
CA ALA A 99 0.44 9.94 6.11
C ALA A 99 1.38 8.80 6.53
N ARG A 100 2.68 9.06 6.72
CA ARG A 100 3.65 8.07 7.23
C ARG A 100 3.36 7.62 8.66
N GLN A 101 2.88 8.51 9.52
CA GLN A 101 2.52 8.16 10.89
C GLN A 101 1.26 7.29 10.91
N VAL A 102 0.22 7.71 10.19
CA VAL A 102 -1.05 6.99 10.11
C VAL A 102 -0.86 5.66 9.38
N LEU A 103 -0.09 5.62 8.31
CA LEU A 103 0.24 4.43 7.52
C LEU A 103 1.58 3.82 7.92
N SER A 104 1.82 3.69 9.22
CA SER A 104 3.10 3.22 9.79
C SER A 104 3.59 1.85 9.31
N ARG A 105 2.73 1.06 8.66
CA ARG A 105 3.07 -0.27 8.13
C ARG A 105 3.13 -0.32 6.60
N CYS A 106 2.93 0.82 5.95
CA CYS A 106 3.03 0.96 4.50
C CYS A 106 4.25 1.81 4.15
N SER A 107 4.82 1.56 2.97
CA SER A 107 5.78 2.50 2.37
C SER A 107 5.00 3.68 1.81
N VAL A 108 5.32 4.92 2.19
CA VAL A 108 4.62 6.12 1.72
C VAL A 108 5.56 7.03 0.96
N ILE A 109 5.24 7.28 -0.30
CA ILE A 109 6.04 8.03 -1.27
C ILE A 109 5.13 9.09 -1.92
N ALA A 110 5.70 10.25 -2.26
CA ALA A 110 5.01 11.30 -3.01
C ALA A 110 5.86 11.74 -4.20
N SER A 111 5.21 12.21 -5.26
CA SER A 111 5.89 12.85 -6.39
C SER A 111 6.58 14.12 -5.88
N ARG A 112 7.92 14.14 -5.90
CA ARG A 112 8.70 15.31 -5.49
C ARG A 112 8.59 16.35 -6.60
N GLU A 113 8.27 17.58 -6.23
CA GLU A 113 8.37 18.73 -7.12
C GLU A 113 9.76 18.71 -7.76
N LYS A 114 9.81 18.64 -9.09
CA LYS A 114 11.01 18.92 -9.86
C LYS A 114 11.20 20.43 -9.74
N ASN A 115 11.78 20.89 -8.62
CA ASN A 115 11.98 22.31 -8.35
C ASN A 115 12.63 22.95 -9.58
N ALA A 116 11.92 23.92 -10.16
CA ALA A 116 12.39 24.74 -11.27
C ALA A 116 13.57 25.64 -10.87
N ASP A 117 14.06 25.56 -9.63
CA ASP A 117 15.18 26.35 -9.11
C ASP A 117 16.55 25.81 -9.55
N ASP A 118 16.68 24.53 -9.93
CA ASP A 118 17.94 23.98 -10.49
C ASP A 118 18.22 24.50 -11.93
N ALA A 119 17.28 25.23 -12.54
CA ALA A 119 17.47 25.87 -13.85
C ALA A 119 17.99 27.32 -13.76
N ALA A 120 18.00 27.93 -12.57
CA ALA A 120 18.44 29.32 -12.38
C ALA A 120 19.95 29.45 -12.09
N GLU A 121 20.65 28.35 -11.77
CA GLU A 121 22.09 28.35 -11.44
C GLU A 121 22.99 27.95 -12.63
N ALA A 122 22.52 28.18 -13.87
CA ALA A 122 23.29 27.97 -15.10
C ALA A 122 23.39 29.24 -15.96
N SER A 123 23.26 30.42 -15.37
CA SER A 123 23.42 31.71 -16.06
C SER A 123 24.25 32.67 -15.22
N ASP A 124 25.51 32.32 -14.99
CA ASP A 124 26.52 33.28 -14.56
C ASP A 124 26.97 34.12 -15.77
N PRO A 125 26.77 35.45 -15.78
CA PRO A 125 27.16 36.31 -16.87
C PRO A 125 28.66 36.63 -16.80
N THR A 126 29.44 36.03 -17.70
CA THR A 126 30.84 36.41 -17.95
C THR A 126 30.94 37.93 -18.20
N PRO A 127 31.70 38.71 -17.41
CA PRO A 127 31.88 40.14 -17.65
C PRO A 127 32.80 40.37 -18.87
N PRO A 128 32.64 41.49 -19.60
CA PRO A 128 33.45 41.79 -20.77
C PRO A 128 34.88 42.14 -20.34
N GLN A 129 35.87 41.43 -20.88
CA GLN A 129 37.26 41.87 -20.81
C GLN A 129 37.47 43.05 -21.75
N GLN A 130 38.00 44.14 -21.18
CA GLN A 130 38.51 45.31 -21.89
C GLN A 130 39.84 45.02 -22.58
#